data_AF-A0A529LXP2-F1
#
_entry.id   AF-A0A529LXP2-F1
#
_cell.length_a   1.000
_cell.length_b   1.000
_cell.length_c   1.000
_cell.angle_alpha   90.00
_cell.angle_beta   90.00
_cell.angle_gamma   90.00
#
_symmetry.space_group_name_H-M   'P 1'
#
loop_
_entity.id
_entity.type
_entity.pdbx_description
1 polymer ?
#
loop_
_entity_poly.entity_id
_entity_poly.type
_entity_poly.pdbx_seq_one_letter_code
_entity_poly.pdbx_strand_id
1 'polypeptide(L)'
;MSASIRVLTYNVQMRSWAMEAGAQGSLTPYENVEDRAKLISKRILDSEWDYDVLCFQEVFDEDGRDALISHLKGKYPYRVEKAQGDSVST
;
A
#
# COMPACT_ATOMS: atom_id res chain seq x y z
N MET A 1 -11.82 -29.98 5.92
CA MET A 1 -12.44 -28.75 5.39
C MET A 1 -11.43 -28.07 4.49
N SER A 2 -11.81 -27.70 3.28
CA SER A 2 -10.98 -26.88 2.38
C SER A 2 -11.37 -25.42 2.61
N ALA A 3 -10.40 -24.55 2.88
CA ALA A 3 -10.60 -23.10 2.92
C ALA A 3 -10.00 -22.47 1.66
N SER A 4 -10.66 -21.47 1.10
CA SER A 4 -10.16 -20.66 -0.02
C SER A 4 -9.62 -19.35 0.50
N ILE A 5 -8.57 -18.83 -0.13
CA ILE A 5 -7.98 -17.51 0.18
C ILE A 5 -8.13 -16.57 -1.02
N ARG A 6 -8.41 -15.30 -0.75
CA ARG A 6 -8.43 -14.22 -1.74
C ARG A 6 -7.34 -13.21 -1.45
N VAL A 7 -6.48 -12.99 -2.42
CA VAL A 7 -5.30 -12.11 -2.31
C VAL A 7 -5.43 -10.97 -3.31
N LEU A 8 -5.31 -9.73 -2.84
CA LEU A 8 -5.16 -8.56 -3.69
C LEU A 8 -3.68 -8.19 -3.78
N THR A 9 -3.17 -8.02 -5.00
CA THR A 9 -1.89 -7.35 -5.26
C THR A 9 -2.14 -6.06 -6.03
N TYR A 10 -1.57 -4.94 -5.56
CA TYR A 10 -1.81 -3.65 -6.20
C TYR A 10 -0.65 -2.67 -5.97
N ASN A 11 -0.16 -2.10 -7.06
CA ASN A 11 0.81 -1.03 -7.02
C ASN A 11 0.10 0.30 -6.72
N VAL A 12 0.41 0.92 -5.60
CA VAL A 12 -0.30 2.12 -5.11
C VAL A 12 0.36 3.43 -5.54
N GLN A 13 1.53 3.38 -6.18
CA GLN A 13 2.28 4.53 -6.67
C GLN A 13 2.43 5.66 -5.62
N MET A 14 2.72 5.32 -4.37
CA MET A 14 2.95 6.29 -3.28
C MET A 14 4.44 6.61 -3.22
N ARG A 15 4.92 7.36 -4.21
CA ARG A 15 6.31 7.78 -4.31
C ARG A 15 6.58 8.88 -3.28
N SER A 16 7.79 8.88 -2.73
CA SER A 16 8.26 9.98 -1.88
C SER A 16 8.49 11.24 -2.72
N TRP A 17 8.51 12.40 -2.08
CA TRP A 17 8.80 13.67 -2.75
C TRP A 17 10.11 13.64 -3.56
N ALA A 18 11.17 13.03 -3.04
CA ALA A 18 12.45 12.91 -3.73
C ALA A 18 12.35 12.03 -5.00
N MET A 19 11.50 11.01 -4.98
CA MET A 19 11.24 10.17 -6.16
C MET A 19 10.37 10.88 -7.19
N GLU A 20 9.41 11.69 -6.76
CA GLU A 20 8.60 12.54 -7.65
C GLU A 20 9.48 13.63 -8.31
N ALA A 21 10.37 14.26 -7.55
CA ALA A 21 11.29 15.28 -8.08
C ALA A 21 12.29 14.72 -9.12
N GLY A 22 12.68 13.45 -8.99
CA GLY A 22 13.55 12.75 -9.96
C GLY A 22 12.81 12.08 -11.11
N ALA A 23 11.48 11.94 -11.03
CA ALA A 23 10.68 11.32 -12.08
C ALA A 23 10.47 12.33 -13.22
N GLN A 24 11.04 12.06 -14.39
CA GLN A 24 10.73 12.81 -15.61
C GLN A 24 9.25 12.64 -15.98
N GLY A 25 8.42 13.62 -15.61
CA GLY A 25 7.18 13.94 -16.31
C GLY A 25 6.00 12.97 -16.18
N SER A 26 5.62 12.54 -14.97
CA SER A 26 4.25 12.03 -14.77
C SER A 26 3.26 13.17 -14.50
N LEU A 27 2.11 13.10 -15.19
CA LEU A 27 0.95 13.98 -15.13
C LEU A 27 0.63 14.43 -13.69
N THR A 28 0.94 15.69 -13.39
CA THR A 28 0.64 16.41 -12.12
C THR A 28 1.07 15.66 -10.85
N PRO A 29 2.05 16.17 -10.08
CA PRO A 29 2.30 15.64 -8.75
C PRO A 29 0.97 15.66 -7.99
N TYR A 30 0.47 14.49 -7.62
CA TYR A 30 -0.74 14.43 -6.81
C TYR A 30 -0.33 14.95 -5.44
N GLU A 31 -0.74 16.18 -5.14
CA GLU A 31 -0.26 16.95 -4.01
C GLU A 31 -0.62 16.34 -2.65
N ASN A 32 -1.41 15.26 -2.62
CA ASN A 32 -1.76 14.58 -1.39
C ASN A 32 -1.78 13.04 -1.51
N VAL A 33 -0.71 12.40 -1.02
CA VAL A 33 -0.58 10.93 -0.94
C VAL A 33 -1.57 10.33 0.08
N GLU A 34 -1.93 11.06 1.14
CA GLU A 34 -2.91 10.60 2.14
C GLU A 34 -4.31 10.47 1.54
N ASP A 35 -4.72 11.41 0.68
CA ASP A 35 -6.01 11.33 -0.02
C ASP A 35 -6.06 10.11 -0.95
N ARG A 36 -4.94 9.78 -1.60
CA ARG A 36 -4.81 8.54 -2.38
C ARG A 36 -4.93 7.31 -1.49
N ALA A 37 -4.24 7.27 -0.35
CA ALA A 37 -4.32 6.17 0.62
C ALA A 37 -5.75 5.96 1.12
N LYS A 38 -6.47 7.04 1.43
CA LYS A 38 -7.87 7.02 1.81
C LYS A 38 -8.77 6.47 0.72
N LEU A 39 -8.60 6.91 -0.53
CA LEU A 39 -9.41 6.42 -1.65
C LEU A 39 -9.17 4.92 -1.93
N ILE A 40 -7.91 4.49 -1.92
CA ILE A 40 -7.55 3.08 -2.10
C ILE A 40 -8.14 2.23 -0.98
N SER A 41 -7.95 2.64 0.28
CA SER A 41 -8.48 1.92 1.45
C SER A 41 -9.99 1.80 1.39
N LYS A 42 -10.71 2.88 1.06
CA LYS A 42 -12.16 2.86 0.90
C LYS A 42 -12.60 1.85 -0.15
N ARG A 43 -11.98 1.85 -1.34
CA ARG A 43 -12.34 0.90 -2.41
C ARG A 43 -12.08 -0.56 -2.03
N ILE A 44 -11.05 -0.83 -1.24
CA ILE A 44 -10.74 -2.18 -0.76
C ILE A 44 -11.76 -2.63 0.29
N LEU A 45 -12.13 -1.75 1.22
CA LEU A 45 -13.13 -2.06 2.25
C LEU A 45 -14.53 -2.22 1.67
N ASP A 46 -14.88 -1.45 0.64
CA ASP A 46 -16.17 -1.50 -0.05
C ASP A 46 -16.22 -2.59 -1.15
N SER A 47 -15.15 -3.33 -1.39
CA SER A 47 -15.06 -4.32 -2.48
C SER A 47 -15.88 -5.58 -2.19
N GLU A 48 -16.74 -5.98 -3.14
CA GLU A 48 -17.55 -7.21 -3.08
C GLU A 48 -16.72 -8.50 -2.96
N TRP A 49 -15.47 -8.47 -3.41
CA TRP A 49 -14.57 -9.62 -3.36
C TRP A 49 -14.11 -9.99 -1.94
N ASP A 50 -14.18 -9.07 -0.98
CA ASP A 50 -13.83 -9.28 0.42
C ASP A 50 -12.48 -10.02 0.59
N TYR A 51 -11.37 -9.31 0.37
CA TYR A 51 -10.03 -9.92 0.38
C TYR A 51 -9.56 -10.31 1.79
N ASP A 52 -8.78 -11.38 1.87
CA ASP A 52 -8.15 -11.86 3.10
C ASP A 52 -6.75 -11.27 3.29
N VAL A 53 -6.01 -11.09 2.19
CA VAL A 53 -4.62 -10.62 2.20
C VAL A 53 -4.42 -9.51 1.17
N LEU A 54 -3.71 -8.46 1.59
CA LEU A 54 -3.34 -7.32 0.75
C LEU A 54 -1.82 -7.25 0.58
N CYS A 55 -1.37 -7.13 -0.67
CA CYS A 55 0.02 -7.00 -1.05
C CYS A 55 0.21 -5.70 -1.85
N PHE A 56 0.71 -4.65 -1.21
CA PHE A 56 0.96 -3.37 -1.88
C PHE A 56 2.41 -3.21 -2.33
N GLN A 57 2.59 -2.69 -3.54
CA GLN A 57 3.89 -2.24 -4.06
C GLN A 57 3.95 -0.72 -4.15
N GLU A 58 5.16 -0.17 -4.15
CA GLU A 58 5.42 1.28 -4.20
C GLU A 58 4.75 2.08 -3.07
N VAL A 59 4.69 1.51 -1.86
CA VAL A 59 4.35 2.24 -0.63
C VAL A 59 5.61 2.89 -0.05
N PHE A 60 6.17 3.85 -0.79
CA PHE A 60 7.46 4.46 -0.41
C PHE A 60 7.33 5.66 0.51
N ASP A 61 6.28 6.44 0.32
CA ASP A 61 5.96 7.60 1.13
C ASP A 61 5.46 7.19 2.51
N GLU A 62 6.02 7.80 3.56
CA GLU A 62 5.74 7.40 4.95
C GLU A 62 4.35 7.84 5.40
N ASP A 63 3.91 9.04 5.01
CA ASP A 63 2.59 9.56 5.35
C ASP A 63 1.50 8.72 4.66
N GLY A 64 1.72 8.37 3.38
CA GLY A 64 0.87 7.44 2.65
C GLY A 64 0.76 6.06 3.29
N ARG A 65 1.88 5.52 3.76
CA ARG A 65 1.94 4.23 4.46
C ARG A 65 1.15 4.27 5.77
N ASP A 66 1.34 5.31 6.57
CA ASP A 66 0.68 5.45 7.87
C ASP A 66 -0.84 5.66 7.70
N ALA A 67 -1.24 6.41 6.68
CA ALA A 67 -2.64 6.57 6.29
C ALA A 67 -3.28 5.23 5.87
N LEU A 68 -2.62 4.43 5.01
CA LEU A 68 -3.09 3.08 4.65
C LEU A 68 -3.27 2.19 5.88
N ILE A 69 -2.27 2.18 6.77
CA ILE A 69 -2.31 1.38 8.00
C ILE A 69 -3.50 1.80 8.86
N SER A 70 -3.64 3.11 9.11
CA SER A 70 -4.71 3.66 9.94
C SER A 70 -6.11 3.26 9.42
N HIS A 71 -6.32 3.40 8.12
CA HIS A 71 -7.60 3.09 7.49
C HIS A 71 -7.91 1.59 7.39
N LEU A 72 -6.91 0.74 7.20
CA LEU A 72 -7.10 -0.70 6.98
C LEU A 72 -7.06 -1.53 8.27
N LYS A 73 -6.49 -1.01 9.37
CA LYS A 73 -6.26 -1.76 10.62
C LYS A 73 -7.51 -2.40 11.22
N GLY A 74 -8.69 -1.82 11.00
CA GLY A 74 -9.95 -2.36 11.49
C GLY A 74 -10.28 -3.75 10.92
N LYS A 75 -9.94 -4.01 9.65
CA LYS A 75 -10.16 -5.29 8.97
C LYS A 75 -8.89 -6.13 8.84
N TYR A 76 -7.75 -5.48 8.66
CA TYR A 76 -6.44 -6.10 8.47
C TYR A 76 -5.52 -5.72 9.65
N PRO A 77 -5.68 -6.33 10.83
CA PRO A 77 -4.93 -5.97 12.02
C PRO A 77 -3.46 -6.45 11.99
N TYR A 78 -3.17 -7.46 11.16
CA TYR A 78 -1.85 -8.04 11.00
C TYR A 78 -1.13 -7.43 9.79
N ARG A 79 0.15 -7.08 9.95
CA ARG A 79 0.99 -6.53 8.88
C ARG A 79 2.41 -7.06 8.96
N VAL A 80 3.11 -7.02 7.83
CA VAL A 80 4.55 -7.25 7.74
C VAL A 80 5.24 -5.88 7.68
N GLU A 81 6.02 -5.53 8.70
CA GLU A 81 6.63 -4.19 8.82
C GLU A 81 7.96 -4.04 8.07
N LYS A 82 8.64 -5.16 7.80
CA LYS A 82 9.85 -5.26 6.97
C LYS A 82 10.13 -6.74 6.72
N ALA A 83 10.22 -7.15 5.46
CA ALA A 83 10.94 -8.36 5.10
C ALA A 83 12.43 -8.00 5.09
N GLN A 84 13.03 -7.88 6.27
CA GLN A 84 14.47 -7.71 6.37
C GLN A 84 15.06 -9.09 6.04
N GLY A 85 15.46 -9.30 4.79
CA GLY A 85 16.29 -10.44 4.45
C GLY A 85 17.58 -10.30 5.24
N ASP A 86 17.99 -11.36 5.93
CA ASP A 86 19.34 -11.46 6.47
C ASP A 86 20.28 -11.04 5.34
N SER A 87 21.01 -9.95 5.54
CA SER A 87 21.99 -9.49 4.59
C SER A 87 23.04 -10.59 4.46
N VAL A 88 22.93 -11.41 3.42
CA VAL A 88 24.03 -12.27 2.99
C VAL A 88 25.08 -11.33 2.43
N SER A 89 26.02 -10.95 3.30
CA SER A 89 27.27 -10.32 2.89
C SER A 89 27.96 -11.29 1.95
N THR A 90 28.09 -10.90 0.69
CA THR A 90 28.97 -11.55 -0.29
C THR A 90 30.22 -10.70 -0.47
#